data_AF-A0A6J5DS18-F1
#
_entry.id   AF-A0A6J5DS18-F1
#
_cell.length_a   1.000
_cell.length_b   1.000
_cell.length_c   1.000
_cell.angle_alpha   90.00
_cell.angle_beta   90.00
_cell.angle_gamma   90.00
#
_symmetry.space_group_name_H-M   'P 1'
#
loop_
_entity.id
_entity.type
_entity.pdbx_description
1 polymer ?
#
loop_
_entity_poly.entity_id
_entity_poly.type
_entity_poly.pdbx_seq_one_letter_code
_entity_poly.pdbx_strand_id
1 'polypeptide(L)'
;MCDELYSEDVDRKRRLAILSALSAASGVAWPFGLRAEEAVSTRRLALVIGNAAYPDAPLKNSGKDANDMADTLKHVDFDVTLQLDCTLPTMRDCVRTFCDAVNRSRSAALFYFSGHALQINWRNYLLPVDLHIASPEDMPAHALDLSSVMDGLRNVGNPINIVILDACRNNPFTATGTTGRGLSQMDAPPDTLLAYATSPGNTASDGSGRNGLYTGTLLSELQRRGDAKIEDLFKRVRLSVRQASKGMQIPWESTSLESDFYFKPPKVVSKDLSTDPVDPVFEEDNRDWNKAKQFATIDSFRRYLDAHPNGKFSEIAQASLDKLLAEQGEHPVTAVASTGNPFTQGSAEVRSLVVGDFFEYRVTDQQTGLSRTSRQRVTAVHDGLVEFENGGFTTDLLGNPRIDWNGEMFGDNQLFAREYAVGKVWTTRFTWQFNGEKDIYELRCKVATREIKEVPAGRFNAFRVEAEGWKLYARARRKRTYWIAPESVPRFIALESINTNRRGAITRHDTRELISFGSL
;
A
#
# COMPACT_ATOMS: atom_id res chain seq x y z
N MET A 1 68.02 55.21 25.28
CA MET A 1 67.22 56.40 24.93
C MET A 1 66.58 56.12 23.59
N CYS A 2 65.56 55.32 23.73
CA CYS A 2 65.15 54.17 22.93
C CYS A 2 63.82 53.84 23.59
N ASP A 3 62.73 53.89 22.85
CA ASP A 3 61.40 53.89 23.47
C ASP A 3 60.94 52.49 23.85
N GLU A 4 60.52 52.41 25.11
CA GLU A 4 60.18 51.25 25.90
C GLU A 4 58.75 50.80 25.63
N LEU A 5 58.55 49.48 25.54
CA LEU A 5 57.54 48.66 26.22
C LEU A 5 57.60 47.26 25.60
N TYR A 6 58.61 46.49 26.04
CA TYR A 6 58.86 45.11 25.66
C TYR A 6 58.45 44.19 26.83
N SER A 7 57.39 43.43 26.63
CA SER A 7 56.83 42.48 27.60
C SER A 7 57.48 41.11 27.44
N GLU A 8 58.46 40.90 28.32
CA GLU A 8 58.86 39.65 28.99
C GLU A 8 58.93 38.36 28.16
N ASP A 9 60.02 38.25 27.41
CA ASP A 9 60.72 36.99 27.14
C ASP A 9 61.86 36.87 28.17
N VAL A 10 61.89 35.75 28.91
CA VAL A 10 62.98 35.16 29.74
C VAL A 10 62.39 34.63 31.06
N ASP A 11 61.95 33.38 31.07
CA ASP A 11 62.40 32.37 32.06
C ASP A 11 61.58 31.08 31.96
N ARG A 12 62.12 30.06 31.28
CA ARG A 12 62.04 28.64 31.66
C ARG A 12 62.78 27.75 30.67
N LYS A 13 64.10 27.91 30.59
CA LYS A 13 64.97 26.80 30.18
C LYS A 13 65.43 26.07 31.44
N ARG A 14 65.23 24.74 31.43
CA ARG A 14 65.77 23.70 32.33
C ARG A 14 64.87 23.28 33.51
N ARG A 15 64.14 22.17 33.33
CA ARG A 15 64.46 20.84 33.91
C ARG A 15 63.33 19.82 33.69
N LEU A 16 63.75 18.56 33.49
CA LEU A 16 63.02 17.27 33.46
C LEU A 16 62.53 16.84 32.05
N ALA A 17 63.25 15.99 31.30
CA ALA A 17 63.42 14.52 31.44
C ALA A 17 62.05 13.82 31.35
N ILE A 18 61.73 12.94 30.39
CA ILE A 18 62.32 11.68 29.94
C ILE A 18 61.74 11.41 28.53
N LEU A 19 62.56 11.40 27.47
CA LEU A 19 63.12 10.22 26.76
C LEU A 19 62.10 9.35 26.01
N SER A 20 62.19 9.50 24.69
CA SER A 20 61.69 8.66 23.62
C SER A 20 62.40 7.30 23.56
N ALA A 21 61.65 6.31 23.06
CA ALA A 21 62.05 5.09 22.35
C ALA A 21 62.65 3.92 23.16
N LEU A 22 61.85 2.84 23.25
CA LEU A 22 62.32 1.48 22.98
C LEU A 22 61.14 0.55 22.67
N SER A 23 61.21 -0.06 21.50
CA SER A 23 60.34 -1.14 21.03
C SER A 23 60.49 -2.38 21.90
N ALA A 24 59.37 -3.00 22.30
CA ALA A 24 59.30 -4.44 22.56
C ALA A 24 57.85 -4.94 22.44
N ALA A 25 57.71 -5.97 21.63
CA ALA A 25 56.55 -6.81 21.37
C ALA A 25 55.46 -6.85 22.46
N SER A 26 54.22 -6.61 22.03
CA SER A 26 53.05 -7.34 22.49
C SER A 26 52.01 -7.29 21.36
N GLY A 27 51.93 -8.38 20.61
CA GLY A 27 50.85 -8.59 19.66
C GLY A 27 49.53 -8.63 20.43
N VAL A 28 48.76 -7.56 20.35
CA VAL A 28 47.32 -7.61 20.57
C VAL A 28 46.72 -7.40 19.20
N ALA A 29 46.56 -8.50 18.46
CA ALA A 29 45.58 -8.54 17.40
C ALA A 29 44.24 -8.25 18.09
N TRP A 30 43.77 -7.00 18.01
CA TRP A 30 42.36 -6.72 18.29
C TRP A 30 41.59 -7.56 17.27
N PRO A 31 40.81 -8.57 17.69
CA PRO A 31 39.85 -9.11 16.78
C PRO A 31 38.87 -7.96 16.56
N PHE A 32 38.93 -7.31 15.39
CA PHE A 32 37.72 -6.82 14.75
C PHE A 32 36.90 -8.07 14.46
N GLY A 33 36.35 -8.68 15.51
CA GLY A 33 35.21 -9.54 15.40
C GLY A 33 34.14 -8.65 14.80
N LEU A 34 33.91 -8.82 13.50
CA LEU A 34 32.55 -8.73 12.99
C LEU A 34 31.72 -9.60 13.95
N ARG A 35 31.14 -8.97 14.98
CA ARG A 35 29.91 -9.49 15.53
C ARG A 35 28.98 -9.47 14.33
N ALA A 36 28.82 -10.65 13.71
CA ALA A 36 27.57 -10.94 13.07
C ALA A 36 26.53 -10.60 14.13
N GLU A 37 25.81 -9.50 13.92
CA GLU A 37 24.50 -9.35 14.50
C GLU A 37 23.78 -10.60 14.03
N GLU A 38 23.71 -11.62 14.90
CA GLU A 38 22.71 -12.66 14.74
C GLU A 38 21.42 -11.88 14.63
N ALA A 39 20.87 -11.83 13.42
CA ALA A 39 19.51 -11.36 13.23
C ALA A 39 18.69 -12.20 14.20
N VAL A 40 18.28 -11.60 15.32
CA VAL A 40 17.33 -12.22 16.23
C VAL A 40 16.13 -12.47 15.35
N SER A 41 15.98 -13.71 14.90
CA SER A 41 14.82 -14.16 14.16
C SER A 41 13.63 -13.77 15.00
N THR A 42 12.96 -12.69 14.63
CA THR A 42 11.81 -12.19 15.38
C THR A 42 10.83 -13.34 15.40
N ARG A 43 10.54 -13.86 16.59
CA ARG A 43 9.63 -14.99 16.73
C ARG A 43 8.31 -14.61 16.04
N ARG A 44 7.68 -15.58 15.39
CA ARG A 44 6.45 -15.38 14.62
C ARG A 44 5.35 -16.16 15.30
N LEU A 45 4.32 -15.47 15.76
CA LEU A 45 3.19 -16.08 16.45
C LEU A 45 1.95 -15.94 15.58
N ALA A 46 1.17 -17.01 15.46
CA ALA A 46 -0.13 -16.96 14.80
C ALA A 46 -1.24 -17.47 15.71
N LEU A 47 -2.37 -16.77 15.71
CA LEU A 47 -3.65 -17.25 16.23
C LEU A 47 -4.59 -17.48 15.05
N VAL A 48 -5.03 -18.72 14.88
CA VAL A 48 -5.91 -19.15 13.79
C VAL A 48 -7.20 -19.67 14.41
N ILE A 49 -8.33 -19.03 14.09
CA ILE A 49 -9.65 -19.42 14.58
C ILE A 49 -10.54 -19.80 13.39
N GLY A 50 -11.14 -20.99 13.43
CA GLY A 50 -12.08 -21.48 12.44
C GLY A 50 -13.41 -21.90 13.07
N ASN A 51 -14.45 -21.09 12.92
CA ASN A 51 -15.78 -21.40 13.41
C ASN A 51 -16.67 -21.86 12.26
N ALA A 52 -17.20 -23.08 12.35
CA ALA A 52 -17.99 -23.72 11.31
C ALA A 52 -19.29 -24.35 11.85
N ALA A 53 -19.26 -24.93 13.05
CA ALA A 53 -20.35 -25.69 13.65
C ALA A 53 -21.43 -24.81 14.33
N TYR A 54 -21.85 -23.74 13.66
CA TYR A 54 -22.98 -22.93 14.13
C TYR A 54 -24.28 -23.74 14.07
N PRO A 55 -25.08 -23.80 15.16
CA PRO A 55 -26.31 -24.59 15.20
C PRO A 55 -27.30 -24.25 14.08
N ASP A 56 -27.51 -22.96 13.80
CA ASP A 56 -28.54 -22.49 12.87
C ASP A 56 -28.01 -22.21 11.45
N ALA A 57 -26.70 -22.02 11.29
CA ALA A 57 -26.09 -21.59 10.04
C ALA A 57 -24.68 -22.19 9.85
N PRO A 58 -24.53 -23.52 9.77
CA PRO A 58 -23.22 -24.15 9.69
C PRO A 58 -22.48 -23.79 8.40
N LEU A 59 -21.16 -23.61 8.50
CA LEU A 59 -20.28 -23.32 7.37
C LEU A 59 -19.51 -24.57 6.93
N LYS A 60 -19.38 -24.77 5.62
CA LYS A 60 -18.77 -25.98 5.06
C LYS A 60 -17.24 -25.98 5.09
N ASN A 61 -16.63 -24.80 5.02
CA ASN A 61 -15.21 -24.64 4.71
C ASN A 61 -14.39 -24.01 5.82
N SER A 62 -14.97 -23.19 6.72
CA SER A 62 -14.21 -22.45 7.74
C SER A 62 -13.30 -23.30 8.64
N GLY A 63 -13.73 -24.50 9.03
CA GLY A 63 -12.89 -25.43 9.78
C GLY A 63 -11.70 -25.95 8.95
N LYS A 64 -11.92 -26.26 7.65
CA LYS A 64 -10.85 -26.71 6.75
C LYS A 64 -9.89 -25.57 6.43
N ASP A 65 -10.42 -24.39 6.18
CA ASP A 65 -9.67 -23.15 5.94
C ASP A 65 -8.72 -22.85 7.09
N ALA A 66 -9.20 -22.92 8.34
CA ALA A 66 -8.38 -22.73 9.52
C ALA A 66 -7.31 -23.83 9.68
N ASN A 67 -7.63 -25.10 9.46
CA ASN A 67 -6.64 -26.18 9.52
C ASN A 67 -5.53 -25.98 8.47
N ASP A 68 -5.90 -25.79 7.21
CA ASP A 68 -4.94 -25.69 6.10
C ASP A 68 -4.10 -24.39 6.20
N MET A 69 -4.68 -23.31 6.73
CA MET A 69 -3.95 -22.08 7.08
C MET A 69 -2.95 -22.31 8.22
N ALA A 70 -3.37 -22.94 9.31
CA ALA A 70 -2.49 -23.25 10.43
C ALA A 70 -1.30 -24.11 9.98
N ASP A 71 -1.55 -25.13 9.15
CA ASP A 71 -0.49 -25.98 8.64
C ASP A 71 0.44 -25.22 7.70
N THR A 72 -0.09 -24.41 6.77
CA THR A 72 0.75 -23.55 5.91
C THR A 72 1.62 -22.58 6.72
N LEU A 73 1.06 -21.96 7.76
CA LEU A 73 1.79 -21.03 8.64
C LEU A 73 2.92 -21.70 9.42
N LYS A 74 2.72 -22.93 9.91
CA LYS A 74 3.80 -23.72 10.53
C LYS A 74 4.95 -23.98 9.54
N HIS A 75 4.64 -24.22 8.26
CA HIS A 75 5.67 -24.42 7.22
C HIS A 75 6.43 -23.14 6.84
N VAL A 76 5.98 -21.97 7.31
CA VAL A 76 6.67 -20.68 7.13
C VAL A 76 7.10 -20.07 8.47
N ASP A 77 7.44 -20.95 9.42
CA ASP A 77 8.07 -20.68 10.71
C ASP A 77 7.22 -19.86 11.70
N PHE A 78 5.89 -19.93 11.61
CA PHE A 78 5.01 -19.45 12.68
C PHE A 78 4.81 -20.51 13.77
N ASP A 79 4.84 -20.07 15.01
CA ASP A 79 4.31 -20.80 16.16
C ASP A 79 2.79 -20.56 16.21
N VAL A 80 2.01 -21.59 15.85
CA VAL A 80 0.59 -21.46 15.57
C VAL A 80 -0.27 -22.03 16.70
N THR A 81 -1.15 -21.19 17.25
CA THR A 81 -2.30 -21.61 18.05
C THR A 81 -3.52 -21.72 17.14
N LEU A 82 -3.97 -22.95 16.88
CA LEU A 82 -5.20 -23.22 16.14
C LEU A 82 -6.34 -23.53 17.11
N GLN A 83 -7.50 -22.90 16.90
CA GLN A 83 -8.73 -23.22 17.60
C GLN A 83 -9.90 -23.32 16.63
N LEU A 84 -10.79 -24.28 16.87
CA LEU A 84 -11.95 -24.55 16.04
C LEU A 84 -13.22 -24.47 16.87
N ASP A 85 -14.29 -24.00 16.25
CA ASP A 85 -15.65 -23.96 16.82
C ASP A 85 -15.68 -23.36 18.23
N CYS A 86 -15.05 -22.19 18.36
CA CYS A 86 -14.86 -21.51 19.63
C CYS A 86 -16.15 -20.88 20.15
N THR A 87 -16.38 -21.03 21.46
CA THR A 87 -17.31 -20.20 22.21
C THR A 87 -16.74 -18.81 22.46
N LEU A 88 -17.57 -17.85 22.86
CA LEU A 88 -17.09 -16.50 23.16
C LEU A 88 -15.99 -16.45 24.25
N PRO A 89 -16.11 -17.15 25.40
CA PRO A 89 -15.04 -17.20 26.39
C PRO A 89 -13.73 -17.72 25.81
N THR A 90 -13.79 -18.81 25.03
CA THR A 90 -12.61 -19.39 24.37
C THR A 90 -11.97 -18.39 23.40
N MET A 91 -12.76 -17.70 22.57
CA MET A 91 -12.23 -16.68 21.65
C MET A 91 -11.51 -15.56 22.41
N ARG A 92 -12.14 -15.02 23.46
CA ARG A 92 -11.57 -13.93 24.28
C ARG A 92 -10.28 -14.36 24.97
N ASP A 93 -10.26 -15.56 25.54
CA ASP A 93 -9.07 -16.10 26.21
C ASP A 93 -7.93 -16.32 25.22
N CYS A 94 -8.20 -16.86 24.02
CA CYS A 94 -7.19 -17.06 22.99
C CYS A 94 -6.58 -15.74 22.52
N VAL A 95 -7.41 -14.72 22.26
CA VAL A 95 -6.93 -13.39 21.86
C VAL A 95 -6.07 -12.78 22.97
N ARG A 96 -6.52 -12.84 24.23
CA ARG A 96 -5.74 -12.32 25.37
C ARG A 96 -4.37 -13.01 25.46
N THR A 97 -4.35 -14.34 25.50
CA THR A 97 -3.11 -15.12 25.59
C THR A 97 -2.18 -14.87 24.41
N PHE A 98 -2.73 -14.74 23.19
CA PHE A 98 -1.97 -14.40 22.00
C PHE A 98 -1.33 -13.03 22.11
N CYS A 99 -2.09 -11.98 22.43
CA CYS A 99 -1.58 -10.62 22.62
C CYS A 99 -0.53 -10.56 23.73
N ASP A 100 -0.71 -11.28 24.85
CA ASP A 100 0.26 -11.37 25.94
C ASP A 100 1.57 -12.05 25.50
N ALA A 101 1.48 -13.07 24.63
CA ALA A 101 2.65 -13.76 24.09
C ALA A 101 3.41 -12.87 23.09
N VAL A 102 2.70 -12.18 22.19
CA VAL A 102 3.27 -11.19 21.26
C VAL A 102 3.96 -10.08 22.06
N ASN A 103 3.33 -9.59 23.13
CA ASN A 103 3.88 -8.52 23.97
C ASN A 103 5.18 -8.91 24.67
N ARG A 104 5.23 -10.12 25.25
CA ARG A 104 6.43 -10.62 25.93
C ARG A 104 7.62 -10.82 25.00
N SER A 105 7.37 -11.15 23.73
CA SER A 105 8.41 -11.59 22.80
C SER A 105 8.69 -10.61 21.65
N ARG A 106 7.90 -9.52 21.54
CA ARG A 106 7.93 -8.56 20.42
C ARG A 106 7.86 -9.26 19.06
N SER A 107 7.07 -10.34 18.99
CA SER A 107 6.95 -11.21 17.84
C SER A 107 6.20 -10.57 16.67
N ALA A 108 6.51 -10.97 15.43
CA ALA A 108 5.58 -10.77 14.33
C ALA A 108 4.27 -11.53 14.64
N ALA A 109 3.13 -10.87 14.48
CA ALA A 109 1.84 -11.43 14.88
C ALA A 109 0.95 -11.63 13.65
N LEU A 110 0.32 -12.81 13.54
CA LEU A 110 -0.72 -13.08 12.56
C LEU A 110 -2.00 -13.57 13.23
N PHE A 111 -3.09 -12.85 13.03
CA PHE A 111 -4.43 -13.28 13.42
C PHE A 111 -5.21 -13.68 12.16
N TYR A 112 -5.71 -14.91 12.13
CA TYR A 112 -6.58 -15.40 11.06
C TYR A 112 -7.92 -15.83 11.66
N PHE A 113 -9.01 -15.37 11.04
CA PHE A 113 -10.35 -15.82 11.38
C PHE A 113 -11.12 -16.26 10.13
N SER A 114 -11.72 -17.45 10.20
CA SER A 114 -12.75 -17.89 9.27
C SER A 114 -14.02 -18.30 10.01
N GLY A 115 -15.17 -17.79 9.59
CA GLY A 115 -16.45 -18.04 10.23
C GLY A 115 -17.49 -16.97 9.87
N HIS A 116 -18.59 -16.89 10.62
CA HIS A 116 -19.53 -15.78 10.48
C HIS A 116 -18.98 -14.52 11.14
N ALA A 117 -19.14 -13.40 10.45
CA ALA A 117 -18.90 -12.08 11.02
C ALA A 117 -19.94 -11.08 10.50
N LEU A 118 -20.26 -10.10 11.34
CA LEU A 118 -21.27 -9.09 11.03
C LEU A 118 -20.84 -7.71 11.47
N GLN A 119 -21.55 -6.73 10.93
CA GLN A 119 -21.27 -5.33 11.18
C GLN A 119 -22.46 -4.63 11.83
N ILE A 120 -22.20 -3.95 12.94
CA ILE A 120 -23.19 -3.12 13.65
C ILE A 120 -22.50 -1.82 14.05
N ASN A 121 -23.10 -0.67 13.71
CA ASN A 121 -22.58 0.66 14.04
C ASN A 121 -21.10 0.84 13.70
N TRP A 122 -20.72 0.45 12.47
CA TRP A 122 -19.35 0.50 11.94
C TRP A 122 -18.32 -0.43 12.63
N ARG A 123 -18.73 -1.24 13.60
CA ARG A 123 -17.88 -2.22 14.28
C ARG A 123 -18.06 -3.60 13.68
N ASN A 124 -16.96 -4.34 13.61
CA ASN A 124 -16.92 -5.70 13.08
C ASN A 124 -16.88 -6.71 14.20
N TYR A 125 -17.87 -7.60 14.25
CA TYR A 125 -18.01 -8.64 15.26
C TYR A 125 -17.76 -10.02 14.64
N LEU A 126 -16.80 -10.76 15.20
CA LEU A 126 -16.52 -12.15 14.86
C LEU A 126 -17.39 -13.05 15.74
N LEU A 127 -18.17 -13.95 15.12
CA LEU A 127 -19.22 -14.66 15.83
C LEU A 127 -18.73 -15.99 16.40
N PRO A 128 -18.96 -16.25 17.69
CA PRO A 128 -18.69 -17.55 18.29
C PRO A 128 -19.77 -18.57 17.90
N VAL A 129 -19.47 -19.87 18.01
CA VAL A 129 -20.46 -20.92 17.65
C VAL A 129 -21.63 -21.03 18.65
N ASP A 130 -21.44 -20.54 19.87
CA ASP A 130 -22.46 -20.48 20.93
C ASP A 130 -23.25 -19.16 20.94
N LEU A 131 -23.18 -18.38 19.86
CA LEU A 131 -23.87 -17.10 19.77
C LEU A 131 -25.38 -17.29 19.94
N HIS A 132 -25.91 -16.61 20.95
CA HIS A 132 -27.35 -16.52 21.18
C HIS A 132 -27.67 -15.08 21.58
N ILE A 133 -28.47 -14.39 20.77
CA ILE A 133 -28.87 -13.00 20.98
C ILE A 133 -30.37 -12.86 20.78
N ALA A 134 -31.02 -12.05 21.61
CA ALA A 134 -32.43 -11.71 21.44
C ALA A 134 -32.60 -10.54 20.45
N SER A 135 -31.61 -9.64 20.40
CA SER A 135 -31.59 -8.48 19.52
C SER A 135 -30.17 -8.16 19.01
N PRO A 136 -30.02 -7.43 17.89
CA PRO A 136 -28.72 -6.94 17.45
C PRO A 136 -27.97 -6.05 18.46
N GLU A 137 -28.69 -5.41 19.40
CA GLU A 137 -28.09 -4.55 20.43
C GLU A 137 -27.28 -5.35 21.47
N ASP A 138 -27.57 -6.65 21.62
CA ASP A 138 -26.85 -7.56 22.53
C ASP A 138 -25.47 -7.97 21.98
N MET A 139 -25.22 -7.73 20.68
CA MET A 139 -24.00 -8.16 19.99
C MET A 139 -22.68 -7.83 20.72
N PRO A 140 -22.48 -6.61 21.27
CA PRO A 140 -21.23 -6.27 21.95
C PRO A 140 -20.92 -7.16 23.16
N ALA A 141 -21.95 -7.67 23.83
CA ALA A 141 -21.77 -8.56 24.98
C ALA A 141 -21.48 -10.01 24.54
N HIS A 142 -22.03 -10.43 23.40
CA HIS A 142 -22.10 -11.83 22.95
C HIS A 142 -21.19 -12.20 21.76
N ALA A 143 -20.44 -11.26 21.20
CA ALA A 143 -19.48 -11.51 20.12
C ALA A 143 -18.09 -10.93 20.42
N LEU A 144 -17.10 -11.33 19.62
CA LEU A 144 -15.75 -10.77 19.71
C LEU A 144 -15.65 -9.55 18.78
N ASP A 145 -15.34 -8.39 19.35
CA ASP A 145 -15.08 -7.17 18.57
C ASP A 145 -13.68 -7.20 17.95
N LEU A 146 -13.57 -7.04 16.63
CA LEU A 146 -12.27 -6.99 15.95
C LEU A 146 -11.41 -5.83 16.44
N SER A 147 -12.01 -4.69 16.80
CA SER A 147 -11.26 -3.54 17.32
C SER A 147 -10.51 -3.91 18.60
N SER A 148 -11.04 -4.79 19.45
CA SER A 148 -10.33 -5.27 20.63
C SER A 148 -9.12 -6.13 20.30
N VAL A 149 -9.18 -6.91 19.20
CA VAL A 149 -8.02 -7.66 18.68
C VAL A 149 -6.96 -6.67 18.18
N MET A 150 -7.37 -5.69 17.36
CA MET A 150 -6.47 -4.69 16.78
C MET A 150 -5.81 -3.80 17.85
N ASP A 151 -6.56 -3.34 18.85
CA ASP A 151 -6.03 -2.55 19.96
C ASP A 151 -5.04 -3.36 20.81
N GLY A 152 -5.35 -4.66 21.02
CA GLY A 152 -4.45 -5.59 21.69
C GLY A 152 -3.11 -5.73 20.97
N LEU A 153 -3.11 -5.74 19.64
CA LEU A 153 -1.90 -5.81 18.81
C LEU A 153 -1.16 -4.46 18.70
N ARG A 154 -1.90 -3.35 18.56
CA ARG A 154 -1.35 -1.99 18.43
C ARG A 154 -0.47 -1.59 19.61
N ASN A 155 -0.87 -1.94 20.84
CA ASN A 155 -0.21 -1.50 22.06
C ASN A 155 1.16 -2.17 22.31
N VAL A 156 1.60 -3.06 21.41
CA VAL A 156 2.71 -3.98 21.62
C VAL A 156 4.03 -3.50 21.01
N GLY A 157 4.00 -2.55 20.07
CA GLY A 157 5.21 -2.06 19.39
C GLY A 157 6.05 -3.20 18.78
N ASN A 158 5.39 -4.26 18.33
CA ASN A 158 5.99 -5.35 17.57
C ASN A 158 6.17 -4.91 16.11
N PRO A 159 7.12 -5.51 15.36
CA PRO A 159 7.50 -4.97 14.06
C PRO A 159 6.43 -5.13 12.98
N ILE A 160 5.49 -6.06 13.15
CA ILE A 160 4.41 -6.28 12.20
C ILE A 160 3.22 -7.04 12.78
N ASN A 161 2.01 -6.60 12.42
CA ASN A 161 0.73 -7.24 12.68
C ASN A 161 0.02 -7.58 11.36
N ILE A 162 -0.44 -8.81 11.20
CA ILE A 162 -1.18 -9.27 10.04
C ILE A 162 -2.53 -9.79 10.53
N VAL A 163 -3.62 -9.22 10.03
CA VAL A 163 -4.99 -9.61 10.40
C VAL A 163 -5.71 -10.03 9.12
N ILE A 164 -6.13 -11.29 9.03
CA ILE A 164 -6.76 -11.88 7.85
C ILE A 164 -8.16 -12.36 8.23
N LEU A 165 -9.17 -11.84 7.55
CA LEU A 165 -10.57 -12.17 7.78
C LEU A 165 -11.18 -12.85 6.56
N ASP A 166 -11.34 -14.17 6.63
CA ASP A 166 -12.13 -14.97 5.68
C ASP A 166 -13.51 -15.28 6.26
N ALA A 167 -14.27 -14.22 6.50
CA ALA A 167 -15.56 -14.31 7.15
C ALA A 167 -16.72 -14.20 6.16
N CYS A 168 -17.68 -15.12 6.32
CA CYS A 168 -18.99 -15.04 5.70
C CYS A 168 -19.78 -13.88 6.31
N ARG A 169 -20.36 -13.07 5.43
CA ARG A 169 -20.95 -11.76 5.74
C ARG A 169 -22.46 -11.72 5.59
N ASN A 170 -23.09 -12.89 5.63
CA ASN A 170 -24.55 -12.99 5.66
C ASN A 170 -24.97 -12.93 7.12
N ASN A 171 -25.82 -11.97 7.47
CA ASN A 171 -26.43 -11.91 8.79
C ASN A 171 -27.41 -13.10 8.92
N PRO A 172 -27.13 -14.13 9.74
CA PRO A 172 -28.06 -15.24 9.93
C PRO A 172 -29.35 -14.78 10.65
N PHE A 173 -29.31 -13.60 11.28
CA PHE A 173 -30.30 -13.13 12.24
C PHE A 173 -31.23 -12.02 11.72
N THR A 174 -31.23 -11.68 10.41
CA THR A 174 -32.16 -10.66 9.88
C THR A 174 -32.84 -11.00 8.56
N ALA A 175 -34.18 -11.12 8.65
CA ALA A 175 -35.15 -10.78 7.61
C ALA A 175 -35.45 -9.26 7.56
N THR A 176 -34.77 -8.43 8.36
CA THR A 176 -35.05 -6.99 8.54
C THR A 176 -33.79 -6.14 8.27
N GLY A 177 -33.85 -5.33 7.22
CA GLY A 177 -32.70 -4.67 6.58
C GLY A 177 -32.13 -3.42 7.28
N THR A 178 -31.68 -3.54 8.53
CA THR A 178 -30.99 -2.44 9.25
C THR A 178 -29.49 -2.67 9.47
N THR A 179 -28.95 -3.86 9.19
CA THR A 179 -27.51 -4.15 9.22
C THR A 179 -26.89 -4.03 7.84
N GLY A 180 -25.76 -3.32 7.72
CA GLY A 180 -24.99 -3.27 6.48
C GLY A 180 -24.58 -4.66 6.03
N ARG A 181 -24.74 -4.96 4.73
CA ARG A 181 -24.18 -6.19 4.14
C ARG A 181 -22.65 -6.07 4.20
N GLY A 182 -21.94 -7.12 4.60
CA GLY A 182 -20.48 -7.06 4.65
C GLY A 182 -19.88 -6.61 5.99
N LEU A 183 -18.55 -6.66 6.07
CA LEU A 183 -17.80 -6.02 7.14
C LEU A 183 -17.58 -4.53 6.82
N SER A 184 -17.54 -3.71 7.85
CA SER A 184 -17.11 -2.32 7.74
C SER A 184 -15.63 -2.24 7.44
N GLN A 185 -15.27 -1.37 6.50
CA GLN A 185 -13.89 -0.99 6.25
C GLN A 185 -13.30 -0.35 7.51
N MET A 186 -12.06 -0.71 7.82
CA MET A 186 -11.28 -0.08 8.88
C MET A 186 -9.89 0.24 8.34
N ASP A 187 -9.35 1.39 8.75
CA ASP A 187 -7.96 1.72 8.48
C ASP A 187 -7.06 0.85 9.36
N ALA A 188 -6.01 0.30 8.78
CA ALA A 188 -5.05 -0.50 9.54
C ALA A 188 -4.35 0.41 10.57
N PRO A 189 -4.33 0.04 11.87
CA PRO A 189 -3.47 0.68 12.86
C PRO A 189 -2.01 0.64 12.42
N PRO A 190 -1.09 1.47 12.97
CA PRO A 190 0.34 1.41 12.63
C PRO A 190 0.92 -0.02 12.64
N ASP A 191 1.88 -0.28 11.76
CA ASP A 191 2.55 -1.58 11.61
C ASP A 191 1.60 -2.77 11.35
N THR A 192 0.42 -2.50 10.78
CA THR A 192 -0.61 -3.51 10.55
C THR A 192 -0.98 -3.64 9.08
N LEU A 193 -1.16 -4.87 8.62
CA LEU A 193 -1.87 -5.21 7.39
C LEU A 193 -3.17 -5.92 7.75
N LEU A 194 -4.30 -5.34 7.36
CA LEU A 194 -5.64 -5.87 7.53
C LEU A 194 -6.18 -6.32 6.16
N ALA A 195 -6.39 -7.62 6.00
CA ALA A 195 -6.86 -8.23 4.78
C ALA A 195 -8.25 -8.85 4.97
N TYR A 196 -9.13 -8.61 4.01
CA TYR A 196 -10.48 -9.12 3.95
C TYR A 196 -10.67 -9.98 2.71
N ALA A 197 -11.39 -11.10 2.85
CA ALA A 197 -11.69 -11.98 1.72
C ALA A 197 -12.51 -11.33 0.59
N THR A 198 -13.16 -10.18 0.86
CA THR A 198 -13.90 -9.41 -0.14
C THR A 198 -14.03 -7.94 0.26
N SER A 199 -14.37 -7.09 -0.71
CA SER A 199 -14.54 -5.65 -0.57
C SER A 199 -15.61 -5.27 0.45
N PRO A 200 -15.47 -4.12 1.14
CA PRO A 200 -16.49 -3.60 2.04
C PRO A 200 -17.88 -3.59 1.38
N GLY A 201 -18.93 -3.98 2.10
CA GLY A 201 -20.28 -4.06 1.53
C GLY A 201 -20.65 -5.39 0.83
N ASN A 202 -19.66 -6.22 0.48
CA ASN A 202 -19.85 -7.42 -0.35
C ASN A 202 -19.61 -8.73 0.42
N THR A 203 -20.02 -9.88 -0.15
CA THR A 203 -19.93 -11.22 0.47
C THR A 203 -18.85 -12.07 -0.23
N ALA A 204 -18.08 -12.84 0.55
CA ALA A 204 -17.10 -13.80 0.02
C ALA A 204 -17.79 -15.11 -0.39
N SER A 205 -17.27 -15.80 -1.41
CA SER A 205 -17.75 -17.10 -1.85
C SER A 205 -17.10 -18.22 -1.02
N ASP A 206 -17.94 -19.11 -0.49
CA ASP A 206 -17.50 -20.39 0.08
C ASP A 206 -16.80 -21.28 -0.96
N GLY A 207 -16.93 -20.99 -2.26
CA GLY A 207 -16.38 -21.83 -3.32
C GLY A 207 -17.02 -23.22 -3.40
N SER A 208 -16.55 -24.04 -4.35
CA SER A 208 -16.97 -25.43 -4.52
C SER A 208 -15.87 -26.45 -4.16
N GLY A 209 -14.70 -25.97 -3.77
CA GLY A 209 -13.52 -26.78 -3.47
C GLY A 209 -13.41 -27.20 -2.00
N ARG A 210 -12.21 -27.64 -1.62
CA ARG A 210 -11.86 -27.96 -0.24
C ARG A 210 -11.93 -26.73 0.68
N ASN A 211 -11.49 -25.59 0.18
CA ASN A 211 -11.39 -24.33 0.88
C ASN A 211 -12.31 -23.26 0.28
N GLY A 212 -12.59 -22.21 1.05
CA GLY A 212 -13.13 -20.96 0.53
C GLY A 212 -12.29 -20.41 -0.62
N LEU A 213 -12.89 -19.67 -1.56
CA LEU A 213 -12.16 -19.17 -2.74
C LEU A 213 -10.96 -18.29 -2.33
N TYR A 214 -11.14 -17.45 -1.31
CA TYR A 214 -10.08 -16.59 -0.82
C TYR A 214 -8.96 -17.39 -0.15
N THR A 215 -9.29 -18.20 0.86
CA THR A 215 -8.28 -19.01 1.57
C THR A 215 -7.56 -19.97 0.64
N GLY A 216 -8.27 -20.70 -0.23
CA GLY A 216 -7.63 -21.60 -1.19
C GLY A 216 -6.61 -20.87 -2.09
N THR A 217 -6.96 -19.66 -2.54
CA THR A 217 -6.05 -18.83 -3.33
C THR A 217 -4.85 -18.34 -2.51
N LEU A 218 -5.09 -17.86 -1.27
CA LEU A 218 -4.05 -17.41 -0.37
C LEU A 218 -3.04 -18.51 -0.03
N LEU A 219 -3.51 -19.72 0.25
CA LEU A 219 -2.66 -20.89 0.50
C LEU A 219 -1.79 -21.22 -0.71
N SER A 220 -2.38 -21.23 -1.92
CA SER A 220 -1.65 -21.45 -3.16
C SER A 220 -0.56 -20.39 -3.37
N GLU A 221 -0.86 -19.11 -3.10
CA GLU A 221 0.11 -18.03 -3.25
C GLU A 221 1.22 -18.06 -2.18
N LEU A 222 0.91 -18.41 -0.93
CA LEU A 222 1.92 -18.65 0.11
C LEU A 222 2.87 -19.80 -0.26
N GLN A 223 2.34 -20.85 -0.88
CA GLN A 223 3.14 -21.96 -1.36
C GLN A 223 4.05 -21.52 -2.52
N ARG A 224 3.48 -20.87 -3.54
CA ARG A 224 4.15 -20.48 -4.79
C ARG A 224 5.13 -19.32 -4.62
N ARG A 225 4.75 -18.28 -3.88
CA ARG A 225 5.41 -16.97 -3.78
C ARG A 225 5.48 -16.46 -2.34
N GLY A 226 5.58 -17.34 -1.36
CA GLY A 226 5.79 -16.95 0.05
C GLY A 226 7.07 -16.14 0.28
N ASP A 227 8.02 -16.17 -0.66
CA ASP A 227 9.25 -15.38 -0.70
C ASP A 227 9.09 -13.98 -1.30
N ALA A 228 7.88 -13.62 -1.75
CA ALA A 228 7.53 -12.26 -2.17
C ALA A 228 7.16 -11.38 -0.96
N LYS A 229 7.21 -10.06 -1.17
CA LYS A 229 6.69 -9.10 -0.19
C LYS A 229 5.22 -9.38 0.07
N ILE A 230 4.77 -9.16 1.30
CA ILE A 230 3.38 -9.41 1.70
C ILE A 230 2.38 -8.65 0.81
N GLU A 231 2.67 -7.41 0.42
CA GLU A 231 1.81 -6.63 -0.47
C GLU A 231 1.73 -7.23 -1.87
N ASP A 232 2.82 -7.79 -2.39
CA ASP A 232 2.83 -8.50 -3.68
C ASP A 232 1.98 -9.75 -3.61
N LEU A 233 2.10 -10.50 -2.51
CA LEU A 233 1.35 -11.71 -2.27
C LEU A 233 -0.15 -11.43 -2.22
N PHE A 234 -0.60 -10.46 -1.43
CA PHE A 234 -2.02 -10.11 -1.35
C PHE A 234 -2.57 -9.52 -2.65
N LYS A 235 -1.78 -8.74 -3.41
CA LYS A 235 -2.18 -8.28 -4.74
C LYS A 235 -2.40 -9.44 -5.73
N ARG A 236 -1.57 -10.49 -5.69
CA ARG A 236 -1.77 -11.73 -6.49
C ARG A 236 -3.04 -12.46 -6.08
N VAL A 237 -3.30 -12.55 -4.77
CA VAL A 237 -4.54 -13.13 -4.24
C VAL A 237 -5.75 -12.34 -4.73
N ARG A 238 -5.74 -11.01 -4.63
CA ARG A 238 -6.79 -10.13 -5.14
C ARG A 238 -7.07 -10.37 -6.62
N LEU A 239 -6.02 -10.38 -7.44
CA LEU A 239 -6.13 -10.62 -8.87
C LEU A 239 -6.73 -12.00 -9.17
N SER A 240 -6.25 -13.05 -8.51
CA SER A 240 -6.67 -14.44 -8.75
C SER A 240 -8.11 -14.69 -8.31
N VAL A 241 -8.52 -14.16 -7.14
CA VAL A 241 -9.90 -14.27 -6.65
C VAL A 241 -10.87 -13.52 -7.55
N ARG A 242 -10.52 -12.30 -8.00
CA ARG A 242 -11.35 -11.55 -8.95
C ARG A 242 -11.57 -12.34 -10.24
N GLN A 243 -10.50 -12.94 -10.78
CA GLN A 243 -10.60 -13.72 -12.02
C GLN A 243 -11.48 -14.95 -11.84
N ALA A 244 -11.25 -15.74 -10.79
CA ALA A 244 -12.01 -16.95 -10.50
C ALA A 244 -13.50 -16.66 -10.24
N SER A 245 -13.80 -15.51 -9.63
CA SER A 245 -15.16 -15.06 -9.33
C SER A 245 -15.81 -14.22 -10.44
N LYS A 246 -15.09 -13.91 -11.53
CA LYS A 246 -15.53 -12.99 -12.59
C LYS A 246 -15.98 -11.63 -12.05
N GLY A 247 -15.21 -11.07 -11.12
CA GLY A 247 -15.52 -9.78 -10.51
C GLY A 247 -16.54 -9.83 -9.38
N MET A 248 -17.11 -10.98 -9.05
CA MET A 248 -18.11 -11.11 -7.98
C MET A 248 -17.53 -11.09 -6.57
N GLN A 249 -16.22 -11.32 -6.44
CA GLN A 249 -15.49 -11.23 -5.19
C GLN A 249 -14.15 -10.54 -5.42
N ILE A 250 -13.90 -9.44 -4.70
CA ILE A 250 -12.67 -8.65 -4.82
C ILE A 250 -12.08 -8.50 -3.43
N PRO A 251 -11.03 -9.25 -3.06
CA PRO A 251 -10.34 -9.08 -1.79
C PRO A 251 -9.92 -7.64 -1.55
N TRP A 252 -9.82 -7.27 -0.27
CA TRP A 252 -9.53 -5.90 0.12
C TRP A 252 -8.50 -5.85 1.22
N GLU A 253 -7.59 -4.89 1.13
CA GLU A 253 -6.50 -4.73 2.08
C GLU A 253 -6.40 -3.27 2.52
N SER A 254 -6.16 -3.07 3.82
CA SER A 254 -5.71 -1.82 4.40
C SER A 254 -4.35 -2.07 5.03
N THR A 255 -3.38 -1.20 4.75
CA THR A 255 -2.00 -1.39 5.24
C THR A 255 -1.41 -0.08 5.70
N SER A 256 -0.69 -0.16 6.81
CA SER A 256 0.13 0.90 7.38
C SER A 256 1.59 0.45 7.56
N LEU A 257 1.96 -0.70 6.98
CA LEU A 257 3.30 -1.26 7.09
C LEU A 257 4.36 -0.28 6.57
N GLU A 258 5.40 -0.07 7.38
CA GLU A 258 6.55 0.77 6.99
C GLU A 258 7.76 -0.07 6.56
N SER A 259 7.80 -1.35 6.95
CA SER A 259 8.88 -2.29 6.67
C SER A 259 8.39 -3.47 5.84
N ASP A 260 9.27 -4.01 5.00
CA ASP A 260 8.98 -5.21 4.21
C ASP A 260 8.77 -6.44 5.12
N PHE A 261 7.80 -7.29 4.75
CA PHE A 261 7.62 -8.60 5.35
C PHE A 261 7.52 -9.69 4.30
N TYR A 262 8.09 -10.85 4.63
CA TYR A 262 8.08 -12.04 3.79
C TYR A 262 7.73 -13.26 4.64
N PHE A 263 6.78 -14.07 4.16
CA PHE A 263 6.41 -15.31 4.83
C PHE A 263 7.59 -16.30 4.79
N LYS A 264 8.29 -16.40 3.67
CA LYS A 264 9.53 -17.15 3.51
C LYS A 264 10.67 -16.15 3.26
N PRO A 265 11.86 -16.32 3.85
CA PRO A 265 12.99 -15.46 3.54
C PRO A 265 13.25 -15.41 2.03
N PRO A 266 13.45 -14.22 1.42
CA PRO A 266 13.74 -14.13 0.00
C PRO A 266 15.10 -14.78 -0.29
N LYS A 267 15.19 -15.54 -1.39
CA LYS A 267 16.43 -16.22 -1.80
C LYS A 267 17.57 -15.25 -2.16
N VAL A 268 17.23 -14.00 -2.45
CA VAL A 268 18.17 -12.92 -2.76
C VAL A 268 17.82 -11.73 -1.89
N VAL A 269 18.57 -11.52 -0.81
CA VAL A 269 18.57 -10.25 -0.09
C VAL A 269 19.47 -9.31 -0.88
N SER A 270 18.92 -8.54 -1.82
CA SER A 270 19.72 -7.58 -2.59
C SER A 270 20.28 -6.52 -1.66
N LYS A 271 21.57 -6.66 -1.32
CA LYS A 271 22.40 -5.66 -0.67
C LYS A 271 22.57 -4.47 -1.61
N ASP A 272 22.45 -3.27 -1.03
CA ASP A 272 22.87 -1.96 -1.55
C ASP A 272 22.07 -1.32 -2.69
N LEU A 273 21.37 -0.23 -2.34
CA LEU A 273 20.80 0.78 -3.25
C LEU A 273 21.81 1.89 -3.63
N SER A 274 23.12 1.66 -3.46
CA SER A 274 24.12 2.74 -3.50
C SER A 274 24.98 2.83 -4.78
N THR A 275 24.74 2.02 -5.81
CA THR A 275 25.41 2.16 -7.12
C THR A 275 24.44 1.97 -8.31
N ASP A 276 24.13 3.06 -9.01
CA ASP A 276 23.52 3.21 -10.36
C ASP A 276 24.13 2.25 -11.44
N PRO A 277 23.62 2.05 -12.69
CA PRO A 277 22.36 2.46 -13.35
C PRO A 277 21.78 1.33 -14.29
N VAL A 278 21.63 0.10 -13.81
CA VAL A 278 20.75 -0.92 -14.42
C VAL A 278 20.21 -1.70 -13.24
N ASP A 279 19.01 -1.38 -12.81
CA ASP A 279 18.30 -2.26 -11.87
C ASP A 279 17.79 -3.43 -12.72
N PRO A 280 18.37 -4.64 -12.61
CA PRO A 280 17.94 -5.76 -13.42
C PRO A 280 16.46 -6.09 -13.19
N VAL A 281 15.93 -5.77 -12.00
CA VAL A 281 14.52 -5.90 -11.66
C VAL A 281 13.68 -4.92 -12.48
N PHE A 282 14.14 -3.66 -12.62
CA PHE A 282 13.45 -2.68 -13.47
C PHE A 282 13.51 -3.06 -14.96
N GLU A 283 14.65 -3.54 -15.46
CA GLU A 283 14.76 -3.94 -16.87
C GLU A 283 13.88 -5.16 -17.19
N GLU A 284 13.77 -6.09 -16.24
CA GLU A 284 12.83 -7.20 -16.34
C GLU A 284 11.38 -6.72 -16.33
N ASP A 285 11.00 -5.89 -15.36
CA ASP A 285 9.68 -5.26 -15.25
C ASP A 285 9.32 -4.50 -16.55
N ASN A 286 10.21 -3.64 -17.04
CA ASN A 286 10.05 -2.88 -18.27
C ASN A 286 9.93 -3.78 -19.51
N ARG A 287 10.73 -4.83 -19.62
CA ARG A 287 10.64 -5.80 -20.72
C ARG A 287 9.29 -6.52 -20.71
N ASP A 288 8.85 -7.00 -19.56
CA ASP A 288 7.59 -7.74 -19.45
C ASP A 288 6.39 -6.82 -19.64
N TRP A 289 6.47 -5.57 -19.17
CA TRP A 289 5.50 -4.53 -19.47
C TRP A 289 5.40 -4.22 -20.96
N ASN A 290 6.52 -4.05 -21.66
CA ASN A 290 6.52 -3.79 -23.09
C ASN A 290 5.91 -4.95 -23.89
N LYS A 291 6.16 -6.20 -23.49
CA LYS A 291 5.46 -7.36 -24.05
C LYS A 291 3.95 -7.31 -23.77
N ALA A 292 3.55 -7.00 -22.54
CA ALA A 292 2.13 -6.94 -22.17
C ALA A 292 1.37 -5.92 -23.01
N LYS A 293 1.94 -4.72 -23.20
CA LYS A 293 1.43 -3.68 -24.10
C LYS A 293 1.37 -4.12 -25.55
N GLN A 294 2.43 -4.77 -26.04
CA GLN A 294 2.49 -5.20 -27.45
C GLN A 294 1.32 -6.13 -27.81
N PHE A 295 0.96 -7.05 -26.91
CA PHE A 295 -0.17 -7.95 -27.13
C PHE A 295 -1.51 -7.30 -26.81
N ALA A 296 -1.57 -6.41 -25.81
CA ALA A 296 -2.78 -5.68 -25.41
C ALA A 296 -4.01 -6.60 -25.18
N THR A 297 -3.80 -7.75 -24.54
CA THR A 297 -4.87 -8.71 -24.21
C THR A 297 -5.05 -8.85 -22.70
N ILE A 298 -6.22 -9.36 -22.29
CA ILE A 298 -6.48 -9.71 -20.88
C ILE A 298 -5.37 -10.61 -20.33
N ASP A 299 -4.99 -11.64 -21.07
CA ASP A 299 -4.00 -12.63 -20.67
C ASP A 299 -2.58 -12.02 -20.58
N SER A 300 -2.20 -11.11 -21.49
CA SER A 300 -0.90 -10.45 -21.43
C SER A 300 -0.77 -9.52 -20.22
N PHE A 301 -1.80 -8.74 -19.89
CA PHE A 301 -1.81 -7.91 -18.68
C PHE A 301 -1.89 -8.73 -17.39
N ARG A 302 -2.66 -9.83 -17.38
CA ARG A 302 -2.71 -10.75 -16.23
C ARG A 302 -1.36 -11.37 -15.93
N ARG A 303 -0.63 -11.82 -16.96
CA ARG A 303 0.74 -12.36 -16.76
C ARG A 303 1.69 -11.30 -16.23
N TYR A 304 1.60 -10.07 -16.72
CA TYR A 304 2.41 -8.98 -16.19
C TYR A 304 2.09 -8.70 -14.72
N LEU A 305 0.82 -8.56 -14.35
CA LEU A 305 0.40 -8.32 -12.97
C LEU A 305 0.70 -9.51 -12.05
N ASP A 306 0.68 -10.74 -12.58
CA ASP A 306 1.21 -11.88 -11.85
C ASP A 306 2.73 -11.77 -11.71
N ALA A 307 3.51 -11.46 -12.73
CA ALA A 307 4.96 -11.32 -12.54
C ALA A 307 5.32 -10.17 -11.57
N HIS A 308 4.66 -9.02 -11.72
CA HIS A 308 5.00 -7.71 -11.17
C HIS A 308 3.81 -7.01 -10.49
N PRO A 309 3.22 -7.56 -9.41
CA PRO A 309 2.01 -7.01 -8.78
C PRO A 309 2.18 -5.60 -8.18
N ASN A 310 3.38 -5.26 -7.69
CA ASN A 310 3.78 -3.88 -7.35
C ASN A 310 4.87 -3.33 -8.30
N GLY A 311 4.93 -3.82 -9.55
CA GLY A 311 5.83 -3.30 -10.57
C GLY A 311 5.62 -1.82 -10.85
N LYS A 312 6.59 -1.17 -11.50
CA LYS A 312 6.58 0.26 -11.82
C LYS A 312 5.42 0.66 -12.74
N PHE A 313 4.78 -0.32 -13.40
CA PHE A 313 3.64 -0.13 -14.32
C PHE A 313 2.36 -0.87 -13.87
N SER A 314 2.31 -1.37 -12.63
CA SER A 314 1.20 -2.20 -12.14
C SER A 314 -0.17 -1.50 -12.18
N GLU A 315 -0.25 -0.21 -11.88
CA GLU A 315 -1.53 0.52 -11.89
C GLU A 315 -2.01 0.75 -13.32
N ILE A 316 -1.09 1.03 -14.26
CA ILE A 316 -1.41 1.19 -15.69
C ILE A 316 -1.88 -0.15 -16.27
N ALA A 317 -1.19 -1.25 -15.94
CA ALA A 317 -1.57 -2.59 -16.35
C ALA A 317 -2.94 -3.00 -15.77
N GLN A 318 -3.21 -2.67 -14.51
CA GLN A 318 -4.51 -2.92 -13.89
C GLN A 318 -5.63 -2.13 -14.58
N ALA A 319 -5.41 -0.84 -14.87
CA ALA A 319 -6.38 -0.02 -15.61
C ALA A 319 -6.65 -0.56 -17.02
N SER A 320 -5.61 -1.06 -17.69
CA SER A 320 -5.73 -1.69 -19.02
C SER A 320 -6.51 -3.00 -18.96
N LEU A 321 -6.24 -3.83 -17.96
CA LEU A 321 -6.98 -5.07 -17.71
C LEU A 321 -8.46 -4.79 -17.41
N ASP A 322 -8.75 -3.81 -16.55
CA ASP A 322 -10.12 -3.42 -16.18
C ASP A 322 -10.93 -3.00 -17.39
N LYS A 323 -10.32 -2.19 -18.27
CA LYS A 323 -10.96 -1.73 -19.51
C LYS A 323 -11.36 -2.93 -20.38
N LEU A 324 -10.44 -3.85 -20.63
CA LEU A 324 -10.71 -5.02 -21.48
C LEU A 324 -11.74 -5.97 -20.85
N LEU A 325 -11.74 -6.13 -19.52
CA LEU A 325 -12.73 -6.96 -18.84
C LEU A 325 -14.13 -6.32 -18.89
N ALA A 326 -14.22 -5.00 -18.73
CA ALA A 326 -15.48 -4.27 -18.87
C ALA A 326 -16.04 -4.37 -20.30
N GLU A 327 -15.18 -4.31 -21.33
CA GLU A 327 -15.56 -4.55 -22.73
C GLU A 327 -16.11 -5.97 -22.96
N GLN A 328 -15.69 -6.95 -22.15
CA GLN A 328 -16.24 -8.31 -22.14
C GLN A 328 -17.46 -8.50 -21.22
N GLY A 329 -17.99 -7.42 -20.65
CA GLY A 329 -19.18 -7.44 -19.79
C GLY A 329 -18.91 -7.81 -18.33
N GLU A 330 -17.66 -7.73 -17.85
CA GLU A 330 -17.40 -7.83 -16.40
C GLU A 330 -17.96 -6.59 -15.70
N HIS A 331 -18.79 -6.82 -14.69
CA HIS A 331 -19.30 -5.79 -13.79
C HIS A 331 -18.83 -6.11 -12.36
N PRO A 332 -17.62 -5.64 -11.97
CA PRO A 332 -17.05 -5.96 -10.68
C PRO A 332 -17.91 -5.41 -9.54
N VAL A 333 -17.98 -6.16 -8.42
CA VAL A 333 -18.64 -5.67 -7.21
C VAL A 333 -17.94 -4.42 -6.69
N THR A 334 -18.70 -3.34 -6.52
CA THR A 334 -18.16 -2.07 -6.02
C THR A 334 -18.05 -2.11 -4.51
N ALA A 335 -16.91 -1.65 -3.96
CA ALA A 335 -16.78 -1.44 -2.54
C ALA A 335 -17.77 -0.36 -2.07
N VAL A 336 -18.53 -0.66 -1.01
CA VAL A 336 -19.45 0.32 -0.41
C VAL A 336 -18.70 1.10 0.65
N ALA A 337 -18.10 2.23 0.25
CA ALA A 337 -17.54 3.20 1.20
C ALA A 337 -18.70 3.92 1.92
N SER A 338 -18.63 4.00 3.24
CA SER A 338 -19.67 4.65 4.04
C SER A 338 -19.18 5.97 4.61
N THR A 339 -19.81 7.08 4.19
CA THR A 339 -19.42 8.45 4.52
C THR A 339 -19.52 8.82 6.01
N GLY A 340 -20.14 7.95 6.83
CA GLY A 340 -20.26 8.12 8.29
C GLY A 340 -19.41 7.14 9.12
N ASN A 341 -18.57 6.32 8.51
CA ASN A 341 -17.75 5.35 9.24
C ASN A 341 -16.55 6.06 9.92
N PRO A 342 -16.45 6.10 11.27
CA PRO A 342 -15.37 6.78 11.96
C PRO A 342 -14.05 5.99 11.98
N PHE A 343 -14.08 4.71 11.59
CA PHE A 343 -12.91 3.82 11.63
C PHE A 343 -12.13 3.79 10.32
N THR A 344 -12.54 4.56 9.32
CA THR A 344 -11.80 4.71 8.06
C THR A 344 -11.92 6.12 7.52
N GLN A 345 -10.84 6.62 6.90
CA GLN A 345 -10.91 7.79 6.02
C GLN A 345 -11.52 7.44 4.65
N GLY A 346 -11.87 6.16 4.43
CA GLY A 346 -12.46 5.64 3.20
C GLY A 346 -11.45 5.50 2.08
N SER A 347 -11.91 4.86 1.01
CA SER A 347 -11.18 4.69 -0.24
C SER A 347 -12.05 5.15 -1.41
N ALA A 348 -11.40 5.50 -2.52
CA ALA A 348 -12.10 5.93 -3.71
C ALA A 348 -11.34 5.58 -4.99
N GLU A 349 -12.09 5.23 -6.02
CA GLU A 349 -11.55 4.97 -7.36
C GLU A 349 -11.79 6.16 -8.29
N VAL A 350 -10.78 6.48 -9.09
CA VAL A 350 -10.89 7.51 -10.14
C VAL A 350 -11.58 6.88 -11.35
N ARG A 351 -12.70 7.46 -11.77
CA ARG A 351 -13.34 7.07 -13.04
C ARG A 351 -12.43 7.37 -14.22
N SER A 352 -12.56 6.60 -15.30
CA SER A 352 -11.86 6.87 -16.55
C SER A 352 -12.26 8.23 -17.12
N LEU A 353 -11.29 8.90 -17.76
CA LEU A 353 -11.54 10.11 -18.54
C LEU A 353 -12.30 9.76 -19.82
N VAL A 354 -13.24 10.61 -20.21
CA VAL A 354 -14.05 10.46 -21.43
C VAL A 354 -13.93 11.68 -22.32
N VAL A 355 -14.17 11.49 -23.62
CA VAL A 355 -14.21 12.60 -24.59
C VAL A 355 -15.23 13.64 -24.13
N GLY A 356 -14.84 14.92 -24.15
CA GLY A 356 -15.68 16.02 -23.67
C GLY A 356 -15.38 16.46 -22.23
N ASP A 357 -14.71 15.63 -21.43
CA ASP A 357 -14.22 16.06 -20.11
C ASP A 357 -13.29 17.28 -20.27
N PHE A 358 -13.43 18.28 -19.40
CA PHE A 358 -12.55 19.44 -19.38
C PHE A 358 -12.16 19.85 -17.97
N PHE A 359 -10.99 20.47 -17.87
CA PHE A 359 -10.42 20.98 -16.63
C PHE A 359 -9.72 22.31 -16.91
N GLU A 360 -9.95 23.28 -16.05
CA GLU A 360 -9.29 24.57 -16.10
C GLU A 360 -8.50 24.78 -14.81
N TYR A 361 -7.20 25.07 -14.94
CA TYR A 361 -6.29 25.24 -13.82
C TYR A 361 -5.69 26.65 -13.79
N ARG A 362 -5.55 27.21 -12.59
CA ARG A 362 -4.60 28.29 -12.32
C ARG A 362 -3.24 27.68 -12.12
N VAL A 363 -2.26 28.05 -12.94
CA VAL A 363 -0.86 27.65 -12.80
C VAL A 363 -0.08 28.86 -12.31
N THR A 364 0.54 28.75 -11.14
CA THR A 364 1.31 29.83 -10.51
C THR A 364 2.75 29.38 -10.35
N ASP A 365 3.68 30.18 -10.88
CA ASP A 365 5.10 30.06 -10.56
C ASP A 365 5.34 30.72 -9.20
N GLN A 366 5.76 29.94 -8.22
CA GLN A 366 5.91 30.40 -6.84
C GLN A 366 7.18 31.22 -6.61
N GLN A 367 8.14 31.19 -7.55
CA GLN A 367 9.36 31.98 -7.47
C GLN A 367 9.13 33.41 -7.97
N THR A 368 8.28 33.57 -8.99
CA THR A 368 7.97 34.87 -9.61
C THR A 368 6.62 35.45 -9.20
N GLY A 369 5.71 34.62 -8.68
CA GLY A 369 4.30 34.98 -8.40
C GLY A 369 3.41 35.06 -9.64
N LEU A 370 3.95 34.86 -10.84
CA LEU A 370 3.20 34.94 -12.09
C LEU A 370 2.20 33.78 -12.20
N SER A 371 0.96 34.10 -12.57
CA SER A 371 -0.12 33.13 -12.73
C SER A 371 -0.69 33.15 -14.15
N ARG A 372 -1.03 31.97 -14.67
CA ARG A 372 -1.73 31.81 -15.95
C ARG A 372 -2.83 30.76 -15.83
N THR A 373 -3.81 30.83 -16.73
CA THR A 373 -4.85 29.80 -16.84
C THR A 373 -4.43 28.72 -17.86
N SER A 374 -4.65 27.45 -17.54
CA SER A 374 -4.44 26.30 -18.41
C SER A 374 -5.77 25.55 -18.56
N ARG A 375 -6.34 25.59 -19.77
CA ARG A 375 -7.52 24.81 -20.13
C ARG A 375 -7.12 23.50 -20.79
N GLN A 376 -7.76 22.42 -20.40
CA GLN A 376 -7.43 21.08 -20.86
C GLN A 376 -8.73 20.33 -21.13
N ARG A 377 -9.06 20.11 -22.41
CA ARG A 377 -10.22 19.32 -22.85
C ARG A 377 -9.78 18.00 -23.45
N VAL A 378 -10.41 16.90 -23.03
CA VAL A 378 -10.23 15.58 -23.64
C VAL A 378 -10.88 15.57 -25.02
N THR A 379 -10.06 15.36 -26.05
CA THR A 379 -10.48 15.34 -27.45
C THR A 379 -10.56 13.93 -28.01
N ALA A 380 -9.76 12.98 -27.48
CA ALA A 380 -9.79 11.59 -27.90
C ALA A 380 -9.36 10.64 -26.78
N VAL A 381 -9.84 9.40 -26.83
CA VAL A 381 -9.40 8.29 -25.98
C VAL A 381 -9.24 7.06 -26.87
N HIS A 382 -8.01 6.58 -27.06
CA HIS A 382 -7.69 5.42 -27.89
C HIS A 382 -6.36 4.81 -27.45
N ASP A 383 -6.16 3.51 -27.71
CA ASP A 383 -4.87 2.83 -27.50
C ASP A 383 -4.25 2.98 -26.09
N GLY A 384 -5.08 3.14 -25.05
CA GLY A 384 -4.61 3.37 -23.68
C GLY A 384 -4.12 4.80 -23.40
N LEU A 385 -4.32 5.71 -24.35
CA LEU A 385 -3.98 7.12 -24.27
C LEU A 385 -5.23 8.00 -24.22
N VAL A 386 -5.07 9.15 -23.56
CA VAL A 386 -6.04 10.24 -23.52
C VAL A 386 -5.37 11.46 -24.13
N GLU A 387 -5.97 12.00 -25.19
CA GLU A 387 -5.50 13.20 -25.86
C GLU A 387 -6.26 14.42 -25.37
N PHE A 388 -5.53 15.50 -25.13
CA PHE A 388 -6.08 16.79 -24.79
C PHE A 388 -5.74 17.83 -25.86
N GLU A 389 -6.72 18.68 -26.18
CA GLU A 389 -6.59 19.78 -27.16
C GLU A 389 -5.91 19.33 -28.47
N ASN A 390 -6.38 18.21 -29.05
CA ASN A 390 -5.87 17.63 -30.31
C ASN A 390 -4.39 17.22 -30.27
N GLY A 391 -3.95 16.65 -29.15
CA GLY A 391 -2.61 16.07 -29.01
C GLY A 391 -1.54 17.02 -28.48
N GLY A 392 -1.90 18.27 -28.14
CA GLY A 392 -0.97 19.21 -27.48
C GLY A 392 -0.56 18.78 -26.06
N PHE A 393 -1.32 17.88 -25.45
CA PHE A 393 -1.00 17.21 -24.19
C PHE A 393 -1.62 15.81 -24.21
N THR A 394 -0.84 14.80 -23.85
CA THR A 394 -1.31 13.42 -23.85
C THR A 394 -1.01 12.75 -22.52
N THR A 395 -1.90 11.87 -22.07
CA THR A 395 -1.70 11.06 -20.87
C THR A 395 -2.00 9.60 -21.13
N ASP A 396 -1.63 8.73 -20.20
CA ASP A 396 -2.25 7.40 -20.10
C ASP A 396 -3.70 7.50 -19.56
N LEU A 397 -4.35 6.35 -19.37
CA LEU A 397 -5.70 6.23 -18.81
C LEU A 397 -5.85 6.76 -17.37
N LEU A 398 -4.75 6.92 -16.63
CA LEU A 398 -4.73 7.40 -15.24
C LEU A 398 -4.39 8.91 -15.15
N GLY A 399 -4.16 9.57 -16.29
CA GLY A 399 -3.79 10.99 -16.32
C GLY A 399 -2.30 11.26 -16.15
N ASN A 400 -1.45 10.22 -16.20
CA ASN A 400 0.00 10.38 -16.16
C ASN A 400 0.50 10.97 -17.49
N PRO A 401 1.20 12.12 -17.48
CA PRO A 401 1.65 12.77 -18.71
C PRO A 401 2.54 11.86 -19.56
N ARG A 402 2.30 11.83 -20.86
CA ARG A 402 3.16 11.23 -21.90
C ARG A 402 3.91 12.29 -22.66
N ILE A 403 3.20 13.34 -23.02
CA ILE A 403 3.73 14.58 -23.58
C ILE A 403 3.05 15.72 -22.83
N ASP A 404 3.84 16.63 -22.26
CA ASP A 404 3.29 17.81 -21.61
C ASP A 404 3.15 19.02 -22.55
N TRP A 405 2.52 20.09 -22.05
CA TRP A 405 2.29 21.33 -22.82
C TRP A 405 3.56 22.06 -23.26
N ASN A 406 4.71 21.74 -22.67
CA ASN A 406 6.00 22.30 -23.06
C ASN A 406 6.72 21.40 -24.08
N GLY A 407 6.16 20.23 -24.42
CA GLY A 407 6.82 19.21 -25.24
C GLY A 407 7.78 18.32 -24.45
N GLU A 408 7.75 18.34 -23.11
CA GLU A 408 8.46 17.35 -22.31
C GLU A 408 7.83 15.97 -22.56
N MET A 409 8.67 14.99 -22.90
CA MET A 409 8.24 13.61 -23.15
C MET A 409 8.58 12.74 -21.95
N PHE A 410 7.64 11.87 -21.60
CA PHE A 410 7.73 10.97 -20.46
C PHE A 410 7.51 9.53 -20.91
N GLY A 411 8.33 8.63 -20.39
CA GLY A 411 8.09 7.19 -20.45
C GLY A 411 6.87 6.80 -19.61
N ASP A 412 6.58 5.50 -19.53
CA ASP A 412 5.44 5.01 -18.75
C ASP A 412 5.69 5.36 -17.29
N ASN A 413 4.87 6.26 -16.76
CA ASN A 413 5.02 6.81 -15.42
C ASN A 413 3.71 6.65 -14.68
N GLN A 414 3.83 6.44 -13.37
CA GLN A 414 2.72 6.07 -12.51
C GLN A 414 2.73 7.01 -11.31
N LEU A 415 2.54 8.29 -11.57
CA LEU A 415 2.39 9.31 -10.54
C LEU A 415 0.98 9.29 -9.94
N PHE A 416 -0.01 8.98 -10.77
CA PHE A 416 -1.40 8.77 -10.40
C PHE A 416 -1.70 7.28 -10.30
N ALA A 417 -2.62 6.94 -9.39
CA ALA A 417 -3.10 5.60 -9.13
C ALA A 417 -4.59 5.51 -9.51
N ARG A 418 -5.11 4.29 -9.69
CA ARG A 418 -6.54 4.11 -9.97
C ARG A 418 -7.39 4.24 -8.71
N GLU A 419 -6.91 3.63 -7.64
CA GLU A 419 -7.57 3.56 -6.34
C GLU A 419 -6.74 4.30 -5.28
N TYR A 420 -7.40 5.09 -4.44
CA TYR A 420 -6.80 5.86 -3.35
C TYR A 420 -7.35 5.42 -2.01
N ALA A 421 -6.44 5.10 -1.09
CA ALA A 421 -6.72 4.83 0.31
C ALA A 421 -5.53 5.35 1.13
N VAL A 422 -5.78 5.91 2.31
CA VAL A 422 -4.70 6.42 3.18
C VAL A 422 -3.73 5.27 3.51
N GLY A 423 -2.43 5.56 3.44
CA GLY A 423 -1.38 4.56 3.66
C GLY A 423 -0.90 3.83 2.39
N LYS A 424 -1.64 3.88 1.28
CA LYS A 424 -1.20 3.25 0.01
C LYS A 424 0.13 3.85 -0.46
N VAL A 425 1.09 2.98 -0.77
CA VAL A 425 2.43 3.33 -1.28
C VAL A 425 2.67 2.63 -2.62
N TRP A 426 3.35 3.31 -3.53
CA TRP A 426 3.88 2.70 -4.75
C TRP A 426 5.14 3.45 -5.21
N THR A 427 5.87 2.89 -6.16
CA THR A 427 7.01 3.55 -6.79
C THR A 427 6.85 3.60 -8.29
N THR A 428 7.45 4.60 -8.92
CA THR A 428 7.48 4.73 -10.37
C THR A 428 8.87 5.13 -10.83
N ARG A 429 9.30 4.56 -11.95
CA ARG A 429 10.55 4.91 -12.62
C ARG A 429 10.27 5.10 -14.10
N PHE A 430 10.70 6.22 -14.67
CA PHE A 430 10.39 6.56 -16.05
C PHE A 430 11.45 7.46 -16.68
N THR A 431 11.62 7.32 -18.00
CA THR A 431 12.48 8.21 -18.78
C THR A 431 11.82 9.57 -18.94
N TRP A 432 12.62 10.62 -18.94
CA TRP A 432 12.23 11.98 -19.27
C TRP A 432 13.10 12.49 -20.39
N GLN A 433 12.51 13.20 -21.36
CA GLN A 433 13.24 13.83 -22.45
C GLN A 433 12.68 15.21 -22.75
N PHE A 434 13.56 16.18 -22.95
CA PHE A 434 13.17 17.54 -23.32
C PHE A 434 14.34 18.26 -24.00
N ASN A 435 14.10 18.95 -25.13
CA ASN A 435 15.13 19.68 -25.88
C ASN A 435 16.42 18.88 -26.15
N GLY A 436 16.29 17.58 -26.42
CA GLY A 436 17.43 16.67 -26.67
C GLY A 436 18.10 16.12 -25.42
N GLU A 437 17.83 16.67 -24.23
CA GLU A 437 18.27 16.10 -22.95
C GLU A 437 17.44 14.86 -22.61
N LYS A 438 18.06 13.90 -21.91
CA LYS A 438 17.40 12.70 -21.38
C LYS A 438 17.84 12.45 -19.95
N ASP A 439 16.90 12.04 -19.11
CA ASP A 439 17.16 11.59 -17.74
C ASP A 439 16.17 10.51 -17.33
N ILE A 440 16.33 9.94 -16.14
CA ILE A 440 15.41 8.97 -15.54
C ILE A 440 14.94 9.55 -14.21
N TYR A 441 13.63 9.59 -14.03
CA TYR A 441 13.02 9.85 -12.73
C TYR A 441 12.77 8.54 -12.01
N GLU A 442 13.00 8.56 -10.70
CA GLU A 442 12.46 7.58 -9.77
C GLU A 442 11.78 8.29 -8.62
N LEU A 443 10.50 7.96 -8.38
CA LEU A 443 9.67 8.58 -7.35
C LEU A 443 9.01 7.50 -6.49
N ARG A 444 8.97 7.73 -5.18
CA ARG A 444 8.11 7.01 -4.24
C ARG A 444 6.88 7.86 -3.95
N CYS A 445 5.71 7.26 -4.07
CA CYS A 445 4.42 7.91 -3.83
C CYS A 445 3.76 7.30 -2.58
N LYS A 446 3.09 8.13 -1.78
CA LYS A 446 2.28 7.72 -0.62
C LYS A 446 1.01 8.56 -0.55
N VAL A 447 -0.14 7.92 -0.36
CA VAL A 447 -1.36 8.61 0.08
C VAL A 447 -1.18 8.95 1.56
N ALA A 448 -0.90 10.22 1.85
CA ALA A 448 -0.51 10.67 3.18
C ALA A 448 -1.73 10.84 4.10
N THR A 449 -2.76 11.53 3.63
CA THR A 449 -3.95 11.88 4.40
C THR A 449 -5.17 11.99 3.47
N ARG A 450 -6.36 12.03 4.08
CA ARG A 450 -7.57 12.53 3.45
C ARG A 450 -8.02 13.77 4.21
N GLU A 451 -8.20 14.88 3.50
CA GLU A 451 -8.40 16.20 4.10
C GLU A 451 -9.28 17.09 3.24
N ILE A 452 -9.91 18.10 3.86
CA ILE A 452 -10.64 19.11 3.10
C ILE A 452 -9.63 20.04 2.42
N LYS A 453 -9.66 20.07 1.08
CA LYS A 453 -8.86 20.97 0.26
C LYS A 453 -9.78 21.95 -0.45
N GLU A 454 -9.49 23.23 -0.27
CA GLU A 454 -10.15 24.32 -0.97
C GLU A 454 -9.30 24.75 -2.18
N VAL A 455 -9.97 24.92 -3.32
CA VAL A 455 -9.42 25.43 -4.58
C VAL A 455 -10.45 26.38 -5.20
N PRO A 456 -10.13 27.17 -6.23
CA PRO A 456 -11.12 28.07 -6.83
C PRO A 456 -12.40 27.39 -7.34
N ALA A 457 -12.34 26.10 -7.72
CA ALA A 457 -13.51 25.30 -8.11
C ALA A 457 -14.43 24.88 -6.94
N GLY A 458 -14.01 25.06 -5.70
CA GLY A 458 -14.80 24.71 -4.51
C GLY A 458 -14.01 23.99 -3.41
N ARG A 459 -14.76 23.40 -2.47
CA ARG A 459 -14.24 22.64 -1.32
C ARG A 459 -14.43 21.16 -1.57
N PHE A 460 -13.37 20.37 -1.45
CA PHE A 460 -13.38 18.94 -1.74
C PHE A 460 -12.79 18.15 -0.58
N ASN A 461 -13.37 16.98 -0.27
CA ASN A 461 -12.73 16.01 0.61
C ASN A 461 -11.76 15.16 -0.22
N ALA A 462 -10.48 15.48 -0.17
CA ALA A 462 -9.48 15.01 -1.12
C ALA A 462 -8.38 14.18 -0.43
N PHE A 463 -7.86 13.20 -1.15
CA PHE A 463 -6.65 12.48 -0.77
C PHE A 463 -5.43 13.34 -1.10
N ARG A 464 -4.57 13.58 -0.11
CA ARG A 464 -3.26 14.20 -0.31
C ARG A 464 -2.25 13.11 -0.59
N VAL A 465 -1.57 13.23 -1.72
CA VAL A 465 -0.53 12.30 -2.15
C VAL A 465 0.79 13.03 -2.23
N GLU A 466 1.79 12.42 -1.60
CA GLU A 466 3.16 12.91 -1.59
C GLU A 466 4.01 11.98 -2.46
N ALA A 467 4.67 12.55 -3.47
CA ALA A 467 5.55 11.85 -4.37
C ALA A 467 6.93 12.52 -4.35
N GLU A 468 7.96 11.75 -4.01
CA GLU A 468 9.31 12.27 -3.85
C GLU A 468 10.36 11.32 -4.41
N GLY A 469 11.40 11.89 -5.01
CA GLY A 469 12.56 11.14 -5.44
C GLY A 469 13.51 11.99 -6.28
N TRP A 470 14.11 11.38 -7.29
CA TRP A 470 15.31 11.94 -7.93
C TRP A 470 15.29 11.78 -9.45
N LYS A 471 15.95 12.73 -10.14
CA LYS A 471 16.57 12.48 -11.44
C LYS A 471 17.88 11.75 -11.19
N LEU A 472 18.04 10.56 -11.77
CA LEU A 472 19.21 9.71 -11.53
C LEU A 472 20.50 10.40 -11.99
N TYR A 473 20.55 10.86 -13.24
CA TYR A 473 21.79 11.40 -13.82
C TYR A 473 22.08 12.83 -13.36
N ALA A 474 21.07 13.71 -13.37
CA ALA A 474 21.24 15.08 -12.89
C ALA A 474 21.45 15.17 -11.37
N ARG A 475 21.19 14.08 -10.62
CA ARG A 475 21.16 14.04 -9.15
C ARG A 475 20.32 15.17 -8.56
N ALA A 476 19.21 15.48 -9.22
CA ALA A 476 18.28 16.53 -8.84
C ALA A 476 17.10 15.91 -8.11
N ARG A 477 16.65 16.52 -7.01
CA ARG A 477 15.48 16.06 -6.26
C ARG A 477 14.21 16.60 -6.90
N ARG A 478 13.15 15.80 -6.88
CA ARG A 478 11.80 16.21 -7.25
C ARG A 478 10.85 15.85 -6.13
N LYS A 479 10.05 16.82 -5.70
CA LYS A 479 8.93 16.65 -4.79
C LYS A 479 7.66 17.10 -5.48
N ARG A 480 6.62 16.29 -5.39
CA ARG A 480 5.26 16.60 -5.85
C ARG A 480 4.28 16.31 -4.73
N THR A 481 3.37 17.24 -4.50
CA THR A 481 2.23 17.02 -3.62
C THR A 481 0.98 17.29 -4.42
N TYR A 482 0.06 16.34 -4.51
CA TYR A 482 -1.20 16.55 -5.20
C TYR A 482 -2.38 16.17 -4.33
N TRP A 483 -3.51 16.80 -4.61
CA TRP A 483 -4.79 16.51 -4.01
C TRP A 483 -5.72 16.00 -5.10
N ILE A 484 -6.39 14.89 -4.83
CA ILE A 484 -7.36 14.29 -5.74
C ILE A 484 -8.64 13.96 -4.97
N ALA A 485 -9.79 14.22 -5.58
CA ALA A 485 -11.10 13.91 -5.04
C ALA A 485 -11.83 12.98 -6.03
N PRO A 486 -11.49 11.68 -6.07
CA PRO A 486 -11.94 10.76 -7.11
C PRO A 486 -13.45 10.69 -7.28
N GLU A 487 -14.20 10.90 -6.20
CA GLU A 487 -15.67 10.88 -6.19
C GLU A 487 -16.31 12.08 -6.90
N SER A 488 -15.56 13.16 -7.09
CA SER A 488 -16.07 14.41 -7.68
C SER A 488 -15.36 14.79 -8.97
N VAL A 489 -14.04 14.62 -9.02
CA VAL A 489 -13.20 15.05 -10.13
C VAL A 489 -12.29 13.89 -10.53
N PRO A 490 -12.32 13.43 -11.80
CA PRO A 490 -11.49 12.31 -12.27
C PRO A 490 -10.01 12.71 -12.47
N ARG A 491 -9.56 13.77 -11.80
CA ARG A 491 -8.23 14.36 -11.93
C ARG A 491 -7.84 15.11 -10.67
N PHE A 492 -6.55 15.41 -10.51
CA PHE A 492 -6.08 16.21 -9.39
C PHE A 492 -6.81 17.57 -9.36
N ILE A 493 -7.23 17.98 -8.17
CA ILE A 493 -7.82 19.30 -7.91
C ILE A 493 -6.75 20.34 -7.58
N ALA A 494 -5.60 19.89 -7.06
CA ALA A 494 -4.43 20.71 -6.83
C ALA A 494 -3.14 19.90 -7.01
N LEU A 495 -2.07 20.54 -7.45
CA LEU A 495 -0.74 19.95 -7.59
C LEU A 495 0.33 21.00 -7.30
N GLU A 496 1.27 20.70 -6.42
CA GLU A 496 2.50 21.43 -6.20
C GLU A 496 3.68 20.60 -6.74
N SER A 497 4.59 21.24 -7.46
CA SER A 497 5.83 20.63 -7.97
C SER A 497 7.02 21.48 -7.56
N ILE A 498 7.99 20.85 -6.89
CA ILE A 498 9.25 21.47 -6.49
C ILE A 498 10.39 20.62 -7.06
N ASN A 499 11.23 21.22 -7.90
CA ASN A 499 12.45 20.60 -8.40
C ASN A 499 13.66 21.31 -7.80
N THR A 500 14.60 20.54 -7.27
CA THR A 500 15.81 21.04 -6.63
C THR A 500 17.02 20.42 -7.30
N ASN A 501 18.02 21.22 -7.66
CA ASN A 501 19.25 20.69 -8.24
C ASN A 501 20.11 19.95 -7.19
N ARG A 502 21.21 19.32 -7.63
CA ARG A 502 22.16 18.60 -6.76
C ARG A 502 22.76 19.43 -5.60
N ARG A 503 22.68 20.76 -5.65
CA ARG A 503 23.19 21.68 -4.61
C ARG A 503 22.11 22.14 -3.64
N GLY A 504 20.88 21.65 -3.78
CA GLY A 504 19.77 22.07 -2.92
C GLY A 504 19.06 23.35 -3.38
N ALA A 505 19.42 23.94 -4.52
CA ALA A 505 18.75 25.14 -5.02
C ALA A 505 17.48 24.79 -5.81
N ILE A 506 16.38 25.50 -5.53
CA ILE A 506 15.10 25.35 -6.24
C ILE A 506 15.26 25.85 -7.67
N THR A 507 14.98 24.97 -8.62
CA THR A 507 15.05 25.22 -10.07
C THR A 507 13.68 25.40 -10.72
N ARG A 508 12.63 24.92 -10.05
CA ARG A 508 11.24 25.08 -10.46
C ARG A 508 10.36 24.90 -9.24
N HIS A 509 9.41 25.81 -9.04
CA HIS A 509 8.35 25.68 -8.05
C HIS A 509 7.06 26.18 -8.66
N ASP A 510 6.16 25.25 -9.01
CA ASP A 510 4.85 25.59 -9.58
C ASP A 510 3.70 24.94 -8.82
N THR A 511 2.61 25.68 -8.66
CA THR A 511 1.34 25.17 -8.16
C THR A 511 0.29 25.20 -9.25
N ARG A 512 -0.63 24.24 -9.22
CA ARG A 512 -1.80 24.15 -10.08
C ARG A 512 -3.03 23.99 -9.21
N GLU A 513 -4.05 24.81 -9.40
CA GLU A 513 -5.31 24.74 -8.65
C GLU A 513 -6.50 24.76 -9.60
N LEU A 514 -7.44 23.85 -9.41
CA LEU A 514 -8.61 23.70 -10.27
C LEU A 514 -9.53 24.93 -10.13
N ILE A 515 -9.87 25.53 -11.26
CA ILE A 515 -10.80 26.66 -11.40
C ILE A 515 -12.19 26.17 -11.78
N SER A 516 -12.28 25.31 -12.79
CA SER A 516 -13.54 24.77 -13.28
C SER A 516 -13.31 23.39 -13.91
N PHE A 517 -14.36 22.56 -13.93
CA PHE A 517 -14.34 21.25 -14.57
C PHE A 517 -15.75 20.84 -15.02
N GLY A 518 -15.84 19.87 -15.92
CA GLY A 518 -17.11 19.32 -16.36
C GLY A 518 -16.92 18.28 -17.47
N SER A 519 -18.05 17.81 -18.00
CA SER A 519 -18.14 16.96 -19.18
C SER A 519 -19.17 17.60 -20.11
N LEU A 520 -18.83 17.73 -21.39
CA LEU A 520 -19.71 18.35 -22.40
C LEU A 520 -20.83 17.41 -22.86
#